data_AF-A0A2V9G5W0-F1
#
_entry.id   AF-A0A2V9G5W0-F1
#
_cell.length_a   1.000
_cell.length_b   1.000
_cell.length_c   1.000
_cell.angle_alpha   90.00
_cell.angle_beta   90.00
_cell.angle_gamma   90.00
#
_symmetry.space_group_name_H-M   'P 1'
#
loop_
_entity.id
_entity.type
_entity.pdbx_description
1 polymer ?
#
loop_
_entity_poly.entity_id
_entity_poly.type
_entity_poly.pdbx_seq_one_letter_code
_entity_poly.pdbx_strand_id
1 'polypeptide(L)'
;MFRKLLNTTDDSVITILRLALGVVFFAHGAQKALGWFGGFGFSATMGFFTQGMHIPAPFAFLAICAEFLGGIGLIVGLLGRVAALGIACNMIVAVAMVHWHFGFFANWFGNQKGEGIEYHLLALALALAITIKGSGAFSIDRALST
;
A
#
# COMPACT_ATOMS: atom_id res chain seq x y z
N MET A 1 -2.34 23.66 -6.11
CA MET A 1 -2.69 22.24 -5.88
C MET A 1 -1.68 21.53 -4.99
N PHE A 2 -0.38 21.60 -5.28
CA PHE A 2 0.67 20.88 -4.54
C PHE A 2 0.66 21.13 -3.01
N ARG A 3 0.48 22.38 -2.57
CA ARG A 3 0.34 22.73 -1.15
C ARG A 3 -0.80 22.01 -0.42
N LYS A 4 -1.90 21.66 -1.11
CA LYS A 4 -3.00 20.89 -0.51
C LYS A 4 -2.61 19.43 -0.26
N LEU A 5 -1.72 18.88 -1.09
CA LEU A 5 -1.24 17.51 -0.94
C LEU A 5 -0.27 17.37 0.24
N LEU A 6 0.58 18.39 0.46
CA LEU A 6 1.55 18.41 1.55
C LEU A 6 0.96 18.91 2.88
N ASN A 7 -0.21 19.56 2.87
CA ASN A 7 -0.79 20.11 4.09
C ASN A 7 -1.14 18.99 5.08
N THR A 8 -0.60 19.11 6.29
CA THR A 8 -0.83 18.19 7.37
C THR A 8 -0.65 18.86 8.74
N THR A 9 -1.21 18.24 9.78
CA THR A 9 -1.14 18.71 11.16
C THR A 9 -0.08 17.95 11.94
N ASP A 10 0.33 18.48 13.09
CA ASP A 10 1.24 17.81 14.03
C ASP A 10 0.53 16.69 14.82
N ASP A 11 0.09 15.68 14.09
CA ASP A 11 -0.73 14.58 14.60
C ASP A 11 0.11 13.31 14.72
N SER A 12 0.50 12.97 15.96
CA SER A 12 1.31 11.79 16.25
C SER A 12 0.55 10.48 16.03
N VAL A 13 -0.79 10.49 16.13
CA VAL A 13 -1.60 9.29 15.86
C VAL A 13 -1.47 8.93 14.39
N ILE A 14 -1.62 9.91 13.51
CA ILE A 14 -1.44 9.71 12.06
C ILE A 14 -0.03 9.23 11.73
N THR A 15 1.00 9.72 12.41
CA THR A 15 2.37 9.22 12.23
C THR A 15 2.48 7.73 12.53
N ILE A 16 1.87 7.25 13.62
CA ILE A 16 1.89 5.82 13.97
C ILE A 16 1.19 4.99 12.89
N LEU A 17 -0.01 5.41 12.45
CA LEU A 17 -0.74 4.71 11.39
C LEU A 17 0.05 4.69 10.08
N ARG A 18 0.66 5.84 9.74
CA ARG A 18 1.48 6.03 8.54
C ARG A 18 2.70 5.12 8.55
N LEU A 19 3.44 5.06 9.65
CA LEU A 19 4.63 4.21 9.77
C LEU A 19 4.25 2.72 9.74
N ALA A 20 3.21 2.32 10.46
CA ALA A 20 2.74 0.93 10.46
C ALA A 20 2.35 0.48 9.06
N LEU A 21 1.52 1.26 8.36
CA LEU A 21 1.12 0.98 6.98
C LEU A 21 2.34 1.00 6.04
N GLY A 22 3.20 2.01 6.17
CA GLY A 22 4.39 2.18 5.34
C GLY A 22 5.37 1.03 5.42
N VAL A 23 5.66 0.53 6.62
CA VAL A 23 6.58 -0.61 6.82
C VAL A 23 6.02 -1.89 6.19
N VAL A 24 4.73 -2.16 6.41
CA VAL A 24 4.08 -3.36 5.86
C VAL A 24 4.07 -3.32 4.33
N PHE A 25 3.67 -2.19 3.73
CA PHE A 25 3.64 -2.05 2.27
C PHE A 25 5.02 -1.95 1.64
N PHE A 26 6.02 -1.42 2.35
CA PHE A 26 7.40 -1.49 1.90
C PHE A 26 7.87 -2.95 1.82
N ALA A 27 7.57 -3.77 2.82
CA ALA A 27 7.95 -5.19 2.80
C ALA A 27 7.29 -5.93 1.63
N HIS A 28 5.97 -5.78 1.44
CA HIS A 28 5.25 -6.38 0.30
C HIS A 28 5.71 -5.83 -1.05
N GLY A 29 5.91 -4.51 -1.14
CA GLY A 29 6.43 -3.86 -2.33
C GLY A 29 7.85 -4.32 -2.67
N ALA A 30 8.71 -4.52 -1.67
CA ALA A 30 10.07 -5.02 -1.87
C ALA A 30 10.09 -6.49 -2.29
N GLN A 31 9.15 -7.32 -1.83
CA GLN A 31 8.94 -8.67 -2.36
C GLN A 31 8.62 -8.64 -3.85
N LYS A 32 7.73 -7.72 -4.25
CA LYS A 32 7.26 -7.58 -5.65
C LYS A 32 8.28 -6.93 -6.56
N ALA A 33 8.97 -5.89 -6.11
CA ALA A 33 9.91 -5.11 -6.91
C ALA A 33 11.32 -5.70 -6.91
N LEU A 34 11.82 -6.10 -5.74
CA LEU A 34 13.23 -6.46 -5.54
C LEU A 34 13.46 -7.94 -5.25
N GLY A 35 12.40 -8.71 -4.96
CA GLY A 35 12.51 -10.12 -4.57
C GLY A 35 13.04 -10.31 -3.15
N TRP A 36 13.01 -9.24 -2.34
CA TRP A 36 13.41 -9.32 -0.93
C TRP A 36 12.45 -10.19 -0.12
N PHE A 37 12.87 -10.63 1.06
CA PHE A 37 12.03 -11.41 1.98
C PHE A 37 11.42 -12.68 1.35
N GLY A 38 12.17 -13.33 0.45
CA GLY A 38 11.71 -14.51 -0.30
C GLY A 38 10.65 -14.22 -1.36
N GLY A 39 10.49 -12.96 -1.79
CA GLY A 39 9.55 -12.56 -2.82
C GLY A 39 9.99 -12.93 -4.24
N PHE A 40 9.06 -12.83 -5.18
CA PHE A 40 9.26 -13.25 -6.57
C PHE A 40 10.10 -12.27 -7.40
N GLY A 41 10.19 -11.01 -6.98
CA GLY A 41 10.88 -9.95 -7.71
C GLY A 41 10.11 -9.45 -8.94
N PHE A 42 10.62 -8.38 -9.57
CA PHE A 42 9.87 -7.60 -10.54
C PHE A 42 9.39 -8.42 -11.75
N SER A 43 10.31 -9.15 -12.41
CA SER A 43 9.98 -9.86 -13.65
C SER A 43 8.93 -10.95 -13.42
N ALA A 44 9.03 -11.72 -12.34
CA ALA A 44 8.07 -12.76 -12.01
C ALA A 44 6.73 -12.18 -11.57
N THR A 45 6.73 -11.10 -10.78
CA THR A 45 5.49 -10.41 -10.36
C THR A 45 4.76 -9.81 -11.56
N MET A 46 5.48 -9.17 -12.48
CA MET A 46 4.90 -8.66 -13.72
C MET A 46 4.33 -9.77 -14.60
N GLY A 47 5.04 -10.91 -14.71
CA GLY A 47 4.53 -12.09 -15.40
C GLY A 47 3.25 -12.62 -14.78
N PHE A 48 3.19 -12.74 -13.45
CA PHE A 48 2.00 -13.17 -12.73
C PHE A 48 0.81 -12.23 -12.97
N PHE A 49 1.00 -10.91 -12.85
CA PHE A 49 -0.09 -9.95 -13.06
C PHE A 49 -0.55 -9.90 -14.51
N THR A 50 0.36 -9.91 -15.48
CA THR A 50 0.00 -9.73 -16.90
C THR A 50 -0.46 -11.02 -17.56
N GLN A 51 0.20 -12.15 -17.29
CA GLN A 51 -0.10 -13.44 -17.92
C GLN A 51 -1.06 -14.27 -17.08
N GLY A 52 -0.93 -14.25 -15.75
CA GLY A 52 -1.77 -15.04 -14.84
C GLY A 52 -3.10 -14.36 -14.53
N MET A 53 -3.09 -13.05 -14.28
CA MET A 53 -4.29 -12.28 -13.93
C MET A 53 -4.84 -11.41 -15.07
N HIS A 54 -4.19 -11.43 -16.23
CA HIS A 54 -4.58 -10.62 -17.41
C HIS A 54 -4.70 -9.11 -17.13
N ILE A 55 -3.95 -8.60 -16.14
CA ILE A 55 -3.89 -7.16 -15.83
C ILE A 55 -3.02 -6.48 -16.89
N PRO A 56 -3.49 -5.37 -17.52
CA PRO A 56 -2.66 -4.63 -18.47
C PRO A 56 -1.33 -4.18 -17.82
N ALA A 57 -0.23 -4.32 -18.56
CA ALA A 57 1.12 -4.06 -18.05
C ALA A 57 1.29 -2.68 -17.36
N PRO A 58 0.69 -1.57 -17.82
CA PRO A 58 0.77 -0.30 -17.12
C PRO A 58 0.17 -0.34 -15.71
N PHE A 59 -0.96 -1.01 -15.53
CA PHE A 59 -1.60 -1.13 -14.20
C PHE A 59 -0.85 -2.10 -13.29
N ALA A 60 -0.31 -3.19 -13.84
CA ALA A 60 0.55 -4.10 -13.08
C ALA A 60 1.81 -3.38 -12.56
N PHE A 61 2.44 -2.57 -13.41
CA PHE A 61 3.59 -1.75 -13.03
C PHE A 61 3.22 -0.71 -11.96
N LEU A 62 2.11 0.01 -12.15
CA LEU A 62 1.62 0.98 -11.18
C LEU A 62 1.29 0.33 -9.83
N ALA A 63 0.75 -0.88 -9.81
CA ALA A 63 0.48 -1.60 -8.57
C ALA A 63 1.78 -1.89 -7.81
N ILE A 64 2.82 -2.38 -8.49
CA ILE A 64 4.15 -2.63 -7.86
C ILE A 64 4.75 -1.31 -7.33
N CYS A 65 4.71 -0.25 -8.13
CA CYS A 65 5.19 1.07 -7.72
C CYS A 65 4.41 1.62 -6.53
N ALA A 66 3.09 1.46 -6.50
CA ALA A 66 2.25 1.94 -5.41
C ALA A 66 2.56 1.25 -4.08
N GLU A 67 2.88 -0.04 -4.06
CA GLU A 67 3.28 -0.69 -2.80
C GLU A 67 4.71 -0.31 -2.40
N PHE A 68 5.65 -0.39 -3.33
CA PHE A 68 7.06 -0.16 -3.02
C PHE A 68 7.36 1.31 -2.73
N LEU A 69 7.09 2.19 -3.69
CA LEU A 69 7.33 3.63 -3.54
C LEU A 69 6.32 4.27 -2.60
N GLY A 70 5.07 3.77 -2.57
CA GLY A 70 4.09 4.23 -1.58
C GLY A 70 4.50 3.86 -0.16
N GLY A 71 5.01 2.65 0.08
CA GLY A 71 5.57 2.26 1.37
C GLY A 71 6.70 3.19 1.81
N ILE A 72 7.67 3.48 0.93
CA ILE A 72 8.75 4.44 1.20
C ILE A 72 8.18 5.84 1.48
N GLY A 73 7.28 6.33 0.63
CA GLY A 73 6.64 7.64 0.76
C GLY A 73 5.90 7.81 2.08
N LEU A 74 5.21 6.75 2.54
CA LEU A 74 4.59 6.74 3.87
C LEU A 74 5.64 6.73 4.98
N ILE A 75 6.70 5.93 4.91
CA ILE A 75 7.73 5.89 5.97
C ILE A 75 8.34 7.29 6.18
N VAL A 76 8.80 7.91 5.10
CA VAL A 76 9.42 9.24 5.16
C VAL A 76 8.39 10.38 5.33
N GLY A 77 7.11 10.09 5.09
CA GLY A 77 6.03 11.07 5.14
C GLY A 77 6.12 12.11 4.02
N LEU A 78 6.51 11.71 2.82
CA LEU A 78 6.54 12.54 1.61
C LEU A 78 5.40 12.12 0.68
N LEU A 79 4.58 13.09 0.26
CA LEU A 79 3.38 12.89 -0.53
C LEU A 79 2.47 11.80 0.10
N GLY A 80 2.34 11.81 1.43
CA GLY A 80 1.70 10.70 2.15
C GLY A 80 0.25 10.46 1.74
N ARG A 81 -0.48 11.50 1.33
CA ARG A 81 -1.84 11.36 0.76
C ARG A 81 -1.83 10.58 -0.55
N VAL A 82 -0.87 10.84 -1.42
CA VAL A 82 -0.74 10.17 -2.73
C VAL A 82 -0.28 8.73 -2.53
N ALA A 83 0.70 8.51 -1.66
CA ALA A 83 1.19 7.19 -1.30
C ALA A 83 0.08 6.32 -0.68
N ALA A 84 -0.67 6.86 0.28
CA ALA A 84 -1.80 6.17 0.90
C ALA A 84 -2.91 5.88 -0.11
N LEU A 85 -3.22 6.81 -1.01
CA LEU A 85 -4.22 6.60 -2.05
C LEU A 85 -3.83 5.47 -3.02
N GLY A 86 -2.55 5.40 -3.40
CA GLY A 86 -2.03 4.29 -4.22
C GLY A 86 -2.22 2.94 -3.52
N ILE A 87 -1.90 2.87 -2.23
CA ILE A 87 -2.11 1.67 -1.41
C ILE A 87 -3.61 1.32 -1.30
N ALA A 88 -4.47 2.30 -1.08
CA ALA A 88 -5.92 2.09 -1.02
C ALA A 88 -6.46 1.50 -2.34
N CYS A 89 -6.04 2.04 -3.49
CA CYS A 89 -6.40 1.51 -4.79
C CYS A 89 -5.95 0.05 -4.96
N ASN A 90 -4.70 -0.26 -4.56
CA ASN A 90 -4.21 -1.64 -4.61
C ASN A 90 -5.02 -2.59 -3.74
N MET A 91 -5.42 -2.18 -2.54
CA MET A 91 -6.26 -3.01 -1.66
C MET A 91 -7.63 -3.29 -2.28
N ILE A 92 -8.26 -2.28 -2.89
CA ILE A 92 -9.55 -2.45 -3.57
C ILE A 92 -9.41 -3.44 -4.73
N VAL A 93 -8.39 -3.26 -5.58
CA VAL A 93 -8.14 -4.15 -6.73
C VAL A 93 -7.79 -5.57 -6.28
N ALA A 94 -6.95 -5.72 -5.26
CA ALA A 94 -6.58 -7.02 -4.71
C ALA A 94 -7.81 -7.77 -4.17
N VAL A 95 -8.68 -7.08 -3.42
CA VAL A 95 -9.94 -7.65 -2.96
C VAL A 95 -10.82 -8.08 -4.12
N ALA A 96 -11.08 -7.17 -5.07
CA ALA A 96 -11.99 -7.44 -6.18
C ALA A 96 -11.50 -8.57 -7.11
N MET A 97 -10.19 -8.65 -7.36
CA MET A 97 -9.62 -9.58 -8.34
C MET A 97 -9.23 -10.93 -7.74
N VAL A 98 -8.83 -10.98 -6.47
CA VAL A 98 -8.22 -12.17 -5.87
C VAL A 98 -8.97 -12.61 -4.63
N HIS A 99 -9.17 -11.71 -3.67
CA HIS A 99 -9.51 -12.13 -2.30
C HIS A 99 -11.00 -12.30 -2.02
N TRP A 100 -11.88 -11.68 -2.81
CA TRP A 100 -13.34 -11.67 -2.58
C TRP A 100 -13.95 -13.06 -2.40
N HIS A 101 -13.47 -14.04 -3.19
CA HIS A 101 -14.02 -15.40 -3.21
C HIS A 101 -13.49 -16.29 -2.07
N PHE A 102 -12.45 -15.87 -1.35
CA PHE A 102 -11.88 -16.61 -0.22
C PHE A 102 -12.54 -16.27 1.13
N GLY A 103 -13.53 -15.38 1.14
CA GLY A 103 -14.28 -15.01 2.35
C GLY A 103 -13.56 -13.97 3.21
N PHE A 104 -14.00 -13.84 4.47
CA PHE A 104 -13.52 -12.78 5.35
C PHE A 104 -12.14 -13.06 5.95
N PHE A 105 -11.97 -14.22 6.59
CA PHE A 105 -10.82 -14.51 7.43
C PHE A 105 -9.55 -14.78 6.64
N ALA A 106 -8.44 -14.18 7.05
CA ALA A 106 -7.13 -14.52 6.51
C ALA A 106 -6.76 -15.99 6.84
N ASN A 107 -5.92 -16.58 6.00
CA ASN A 107 -5.57 -17.99 6.04
C ASN A 107 -4.40 -18.28 7.00
N TRP A 108 -4.52 -17.81 8.25
CA TRP A 108 -3.47 -17.89 9.26
C TRP A 108 -2.90 -19.30 9.50
N PHE A 109 -3.74 -20.33 9.32
CA PHE A 109 -3.40 -21.73 9.58
C PHE A 109 -3.19 -22.57 8.31
N GLY A 110 -3.24 -21.95 7.11
CA GLY A 110 -3.08 -22.69 5.85
C GLY A 110 -4.25 -23.61 5.48
N ASN A 111 -5.40 -23.50 6.16
CA ASN A 111 -6.57 -24.35 5.94
C ASN A 111 -7.47 -23.90 4.78
N GLN A 112 -7.18 -22.74 4.18
CA GLN A 112 -7.90 -22.19 3.03
C GLN A 112 -7.04 -22.25 1.76
N LYS A 113 -7.68 -22.15 0.59
CA LYS A 113 -7.00 -22.12 -0.71
C LYS A 113 -6.32 -20.78 -1.02
N GLY A 114 -6.67 -19.73 -0.28
CA GLY A 114 -6.16 -18.38 -0.47
C GLY A 114 -6.47 -17.52 0.75
N GLU A 115 -5.95 -16.30 0.77
CA GLU A 115 -6.17 -15.35 1.86
C GLU A 115 -7.54 -14.67 1.74
N GLY A 116 -8.25 -14.52 2.86
CA GLY A 116 -9.46 -13.68 2.92
C GLY A 116 -9.19 -12.17 2.88
N ILE A 117 -10.26 -11.38 2.99
CA ILE A 117 -10.21 -9.92 2.85
C ILE A 117 -9.86 -9.13 4.13
N GLU A 118 -9.78 -9.79 5.29
CA GLU A 118 -9.55 -9.18 6.61
C GLU A 118 -8.38 -8.18 6.63
N TYR A 119 -7.20 -8.60 6.18
CA TYR A 119 -6.01 -7.75 6.12
C TYR A 119 -6.21 -6.53 5.21
N HIS A 120 -6.84 -6.73 4.05
CA HIS A 120 -7.07 -5.69 3.06
C HIS A 120 -7.99 -4.59 3.58
N LEU A 121 -9.01 -4.96 4.37
CA LEU A 121 -9.93 -4.02 4.99
C LEU A 121 -9.21 -3.12 6.02
N LEU A 122 -8.34 -3.70 6.85
CA LEU A 122 -7.54 -2.94 7.82
C LEU A 122 -6.55 -2.00 7.12
N ALA A 123 -5.83 -2.50 6.12
CA ALA A 123 -4.92 -1.70 5.32
C ALA A 123 -5.64 -0.54 4.61
N LEU A 124 -6.82 -0.81 4.04
CA LEU A 124 -7.65 0.20 3.38
C LEU A 124 -8.12 1.28 4.37
N ALA A 125 -8.56 0.89 5.57
CA ALA A 125 -8.99 1.85 6.59
C ALA A 125 -7.84 2.78 7.03
N LEU A 126 -6.64 2.24 7.25
CA LEU A 126 -5.45 3.03 7.57
C LEU A 126 -5.07 3.97 6.42
N ALA A 127 -5.08 3.47 5.18
CA ALA A 127 -4.79 4.24 3.99
C ALA A 127 -5.77 5.40 3.80
N LEU A 128 -7.07 5.18 4.03
CA LEU A 128 -8.09 6.23 3.94
C LEU A 128 -7.90 7.29 5.04
N ALA A 129 -7.61 6.88 6.28
CA ALA A 129 -7.34 7.82 7.37
C ALA A 129 -6.17 8.77 7.02
N ILE A 130 -5.07 8.22 6.50
CA ILE A 130 -3.89 9.01 6.07
C ILE A 130 -4.22 9.87 4.84
N THR A 131 -4.99 9.35 3.88
CA THR A 131 -5.41 10.12 2.69
C THR A 131 -6.21 11.36 3.09
N ILE A 132 -7.08 11.25 4.10
CA ILE A 132 -7.93 12.34 4.59
C ILE A 132 -7.15 13.32 5.48
N LYS A 133 -6.33 12.81 6.42
CA LYS A 133 -5.65 13.63 7.43
C LYS A 133 -4.27 14.16 7.01
N GLY A 134 -3.65 13.56 6.00
CA GLY A 134 -2.29 13.86 5.57
C GLY A 134 -1.23 13.04 6.30
N SER A 135 0.02 13.49 6.24
CA SER A 135 1.19 12.73 6.70
C SER A 135 1.48 12.78 8.20
N GLY A 136 0.84 13.65 8.98
CA GLY A 136 1.01 13.77 10.43
C GLY A 136 2.36 14.36 10.84
N ALA A 137 2.68 14.17 12.13
CA ALA A 137 3.96 14.58 12.72
C ALA A 137 5.17 13.86 12.07
N PHE A 138 6.37 14.43 12.23
CA PHE A 138 7.63 13.86 11.71
C PHE A 138 7.54 13.43 10.24
N SER A 139 6.94 14.27 9.40
CA SER A 139 6.81 14.05 7.95
C SER A 139 7.63 15.09 7.19
N ILE A 140 8.19 14.68 6.05
CA ILE A 140 8.80 15.63 5.11
C ILE A 140 7.73 16.62 4.60
N ASP A 141 6.50 16.16 4.40
CA ASP A 141 5.37 17.02 4.03
C ASP A 141 5.20 18.21 4.98
N ARG A 142 5.25 17.96 6.30
CA ARG A 142 5.17 19.03 7.32
C ARG A 142 6.38 19.96 7.26
N ALA A 143 7.58 19.41 7.08
CA ALA A 143 8.81 20.20 6.95
C ALA A 143 8.79 21.14 5.72
N LEU A 144 8.12 20.73 4.64
CA LEU A 144 7.95 21.52 3.42
C LEU A 144 6.72 22.44 3.44
N SER A 145 5.75 22.19 4.32
CA SER A 145 4.52 22.98 4.42
C SER A 145 4.53 24.07 5.50
N THR A 146 5.55 24.07 6.35
CA THR A 146 5.80 25.11 7.37
C THR A 146 6.41 26.33 6.70
#